data_AF-A0A401V0K3-F1
#
_entry.id   AF-A0A401V0K3-F1
#
_cell.length_a   1.000
_cell.length_b   1.000
_cell.length_c   1.000
_cell.angle_alpha   90.00
_cell.angle_beta   90.00
_cell.angle_gamma   90.00
#
_symmetry.space_group_name_H-M   'P 1'
#
loop_
_entity.id
_entity.type
_entity.pdbx_description
1 polymer ?
#
loop_
_entity_poly.entity_id
_entity_poly.type
_entity_poly.pdbx_seq_one_letter_code
_entity_poly.pdbx_strand_id
1 'polypeptide(L)'
;MAVGAELSTLQALFKTFQQNAQQAADIKSHVDQGLNATEWTGKYADDFRSLWQDYRANLDRLQEALDGAASDVRTNHNNIAAATGEGDRI
;
A
#
# COMPACT_ATOMS: atom_id res chain seq x y z
N MET A 1 1.96 -2.25 -31.20
CA MET A 1 1.48 -3.30 -30.27
C MET A 1 2.32 -3.43 -28.99
N ALA A 2 3.59 -3.00 -28.93
CA ALA A 2 4.39 -3.10 -27.71
C ALA A 2 3.95 -2.11 -26.59
N VAL A 3 3.62 -0.86 -26.96
CA VAL A 3 3.29 0.20 -25.99
C VAL A 3 2.02 -0.10 -25.18
N GLY A 4 0.92 -0.53 -25.82
CA GLY A 4 -0.30 -0.89 -25.09
C GLY A 4 -0.10 -2.04 -24.10
N ALA A 5 0.76 -3.01 -24.41
CA ALA A 5 1.12 -4.07 -23.48
C ALA A 5 1.91 -3.50 -22.27
N GLU A 6 2.86 -2.59 -22.50
CA GLU A 6 3.60 -1.90 -21.43
C GLU A 6 2.70 -1.03 -20.54
N LEU A 7 1.76 -0.28 -21.13
CA LEU A 7 0.78 0.50 -20.36
C LEU A 7 -0.07 -0.40 -19.46
N SER A 8 -0.55 -1.55 -19.99
CA SER A 8 -1.34 -2.49 -19.20
C SER A 8 -0.56 -3.11 -18.02
N THR A 9 0.76 -3.38 -18.19
CA THR A 9 1.59 -3.92 -17.10
C THR A 9 1.87 -2.86 -16.04
N LEU A 10 2.09 -1.60 -16.44
CA LEU A 10 2.22 -0.47 -15.51
C LEU A 10 0.92 -0.23 -14.74
N GLN A 11 -0.24 -0.31 -15.39
CA GLN A 11 -1.53 -0.20 -14.71
C GLN A 11 -1.74 -1.33 -13.70
N ALA A 12 -1.35 -2.56 -14.02
CA ALA A 12 -1.42 -3.69 -13.09
C ALA A 12 -0.49 -3.49 -11.88
N LEU A 13 0.72 -2.98 -12.10
CA LEU A 13 1.66 -2.67 -11.03
C LEU A 13 1.14 -1.54 -10.12
N PHE A 14 0.56 -0.48 -10.69
CA PHE A 14 -0.09 0.59 -9.94
C PHE A 14 -1.17 0.05 -9.00
N LYS A 15 -2.08 -0.79 -9.52
CA LYS A 15 -3.14 -1.42 -8.73
C LYS A 15 -2.56 -2.30 -7.62
N THR A 16 -1.47 -3.01 -7.89
CA THR A 16 -0.79 -3.84 -6.89
C THR A 16 -0.27 -2.99 -5.73
N PHE A 17 0.40 -1.88 -6.01
CA PHE A 17 0.87 -0.98 -4.95
C PHE A 17 -0.27 -0.39 -4.14
N GLN A 18 -1.33 0.11 -4.78
CA GLN A 18 -2.50 0.65 -4.06
C GLN A 18 -3.18 -0.39 -3.17
N GLN A 19 -3.37 -1.62 -3.67
CA GLN A 19 -3.99 -2.69 -2.91
C GLN A 19 -3.17 -3.05 -1.67
N ASN A 20 -1.85 -3.16 -1.80
CA ASN A 20 -0.98 -3.50 -0.67
C ASN A 20 -0.84 -2.33 0.31
N ALA A 21 -0.86 -1.08 -0.15
CA ALA A 21 -0.89 0.10 0.72
C ALA A 21 -2.15 0.09 1.61
N GLN A 22 -3.31 -0.15 1.00
CA GLN A 22 -4.57 -0.28 1.74
C GLN A 22 -4.54 -1.45 2.72
N GLN A 23 -4.00 -2.61 2.31
CA GLN A 23 -3.88 -3.77 3.21
C GLN A 23 -2.98 -3.47 4.42
N ALA A 24 -1.90 -2.72 4.26
CA ALA A 24 -1.06 -2.30 5.38
C ALA A 24 -1.85 -1.44 6.38
N ALA A 25 -2.64 -0.49 5.88
CA ALA A 25 -3.53 0.34 6.70
C ALA A 25 -4.61 -0.50 7.40
N ASP A 26 -5.21 -1.46 6.70
CA ASP A 26 -6.25 -2.34 7.22
C ASP A 26 -5.72 -3.25 8.33
N ILE A 27 -4.53 -3.85 8.16
CA ILE A 27 -3.89 -4.66 9.20
C ILE A 27 -3.70 -3.83 10.46
N LYS A 28 -3.17 -2.61 10.33
CA LYS A 28 -2.98 -1.70 11.46
C LYS A 28 -4.31 -1.41 12.16
N SER A 29 -5.33 -1.04 11.40
CA SER A 29 -6.66 -0.70 11.93
C SER A 29 -7.33 -1.90 12.62
N HIS A 30 -7.31 -3.09 12.01
CA HIS A 30 -7.93 -4.29 12.58
C HIS A 30 -7.26 -4.72 13.89
N VAL A 31 -5.93 -4.67 13.96
CA VAL A 31 -5.21 -5.03 15.19
C VAL A 31 -5.44 -3.98 16.27
N ASP A 32 -5.40 -2.68 15.94
CA ASP A 32 -5.71 -1.60 16.89
C ASP A 32 -7.14 -1.76 17.46
N GLN A 33 -8.13 -2.03 16.61
CA GLN A 33 -9.51 -2.28 17.03
C GLN A 33 -9.60 -3.52 17.94
N GLY A 34 -8.96 -4.63 17.57
CA GLY A 34 -8.95 -5.85 18.35
C GLY A 34 -8.32 -5.68 19.74
N LEU A 35 -7.20 -4.95 19.81
CA LEU A 35 -6.51 -4.66 21.08
C LEU A 35 -7.34 -3.78 22.01
N ASN A 36 -8.12 -2.84 21.46
CA ASN A 36 -8.99 -1.93 22.21
C ASN A 36 -10.31 -2.59 22.64
N ALA A 37 -10.81 -3.56 21.86
CA ALA A 37 -12.07 -4.25 22.15
C ALA A 37 -11.92 -5.45 23.10
N THR A 38 -10.68 -5.88 23.41
CA THR A 38 -10.42 -7.10 24.18
C THR A 38 -9.81 -6.78 25.54
N GLU A 39 -10.40 -7.30 26.62
CA GLU A 39 -9.81 -7.29 27.97
C GLU A 39 -8.68 -8.34 28.11
N TRP A 40 -7.67 -8.25 27.23
CA TRP A 40 -6.49 -9.11 27.29
C TRP A 40 -5.41 -8.41 28.13
N THR A 41 -5.10 -8.99 29.30
CA THR A 41 -4.18 -8.41 30.30
C THR A 41 -3.09 -9.40 30.71
N GLY A 42 -2.05 -8.89 31.38
CA GLY A 42 -0.91 -9.68 31.87
C GLY A 42 0.31 -9.59 30.97
N LYS A 43 1.42 -10.20 31.42
CA LYS A 43 2.76 -10.04 30.82
C LYS A 43 2.79 -10.18 29.30
N TYR A 44 2.17 -11.22 28.75
CA TYR A 44 2.19 -11.47 27.30
C TYR A 44 1.38 -10.42 26.51
N ALA A 45 0.32 -9.87 27.10
CA ALA A 45 -0.46 -8.82 26.50
C ALA A 45 0.31 -7.50 26.47
N ASP A 46 1.06 -7.20 27.53
CA ASP A 46 1.94 -6.02 27.61
C ASP A 46 3.12 -6.15 26.64
N ASP A 47 3.76 -7.33 26.59
CA ASP A 47 4.86 -7.62 25.66
C ASP A 47 4.41 -7.41 24.20
N PHE A 48 3.22 -7.91 23.83
CA PHE A 48 2.68 -7.71 22.48
C PHE A 48 2.35 -6.23 22.21
N ARG A 49 1.65 -5.54 23.12
CA ARG A 49 1.28 -4.12 22.92
C ARG A 49 2.52 -3.22 22.78
N SER A 50 3.61 -3.56 23.47
CA SER A 50 4.90 -2.89 23.31
C SER A 50 5.46 -3.07 21.89
N LEU A 51 5.61 -4.33 21.45
CA LEU A 51 6.10 -4.65 20.09
C LEU A 51 5.21 -4.08 18.98
N TRP A 52 3.89 -4.04 19.23
CA TRP A 52 2.92 -3.52 18.27
C TRP A 52 3.14 -2.03 17.94
N GLN A 53 3.67 -1.23 18.87
CA GLN A 53 4.00 0.17 18.60
C GLN A 53 5.05 0.33 17.49
N ASP A 54 6.01 -0.60 17.40
CA ASP A 54 7.02 -0.58 16.35
C ASP A 54 6.46 -1.13 15.04
N TYR A 55 5.71 -2.23 15.11
CA TYR A 55 5.11 -2.84 13.92
C TYR A 55 4.12 -1.91 13.22
N ARG A 56 3.27 -1.20 13.96
CA ARG A 56 2.32 -0.25 13.36
C ARG A 56 3.01 0.90 12.65
N ALA A 57 4.14 1.38 13.19
CA ALA A 57 4.94 2.42 12.52
C ALA A 57 5.62 1.88 11.25
N ASN A 58 6.01 0.60 11.24
CA ASN A 58 6.53 -0.03 10.02
C ASN A 58 5.44 -0.22 8.95
N LEU A 59 4.20 -0.50 9.35
CA LEU A 59 3.06 -0.53 8.42
C LEU A 59 2.78 0.85 7.82
N ASP A 60 2.87 1.92 8.60
CA ASP A 60 2.75 3.30 8.09
C ASP A 60 3.85 3.59 7.04
N ARG A 61 5.10 3.25 7.33
CA ARG A 61 6.22 3.41 6.37
C ARG A 61 6.04 2.58 5.10
N LEU A 62 5.52 1.36 5.24
CA LEU A 62 5.22 0.49 4.11
C LEU A 62 4.12 1.10 3.23
N GLN A 63 3.05 1.59 3.85
CA GLN A 63 1.97 2.28 3.15
C GLN A 63 2.50 3.49 2.37
N GLU A 64 3.27 4.37 3.03
CA GLU A 64 3.87 5.55 2.40
C GLU A 64 4.77 5.18 1.21
N ALA A 65 5.59 4.14 1.34
CA ALA A 65 6.47 3.69 0.27
C ALA A 65 5.69 3.14 -0.93
N LEU A 66 4.61 2.38 -0.68
CA LEU A 66 3.75 1.84 -1.73
C LEU A 66 2.93 2.93 -2.43
N ASP A 67 2.39 3.90 -1.69
CA ASP A 67 1.67 5.05 -2.24
C ASP A 67 2.60 5.92 -3.09
N GLY A 68 3.84 6.15 -2.63
CA GLY A 68 4.87 6.84 -3.40
C GLY A 68 5.18 6.12 -4.72
N ALA A 69 5.45 4.81 -4.65
CA ALA A 69 5.72 4.00 -5.84
C ALA A 69 4.52 3.95 -6.81
N ALA A 70 3.29 3.91 -6.29
CA ALA A 70 2.08 4.01 -7.12
C ALA A 70 2.02 5.35 -7.87
N SER A 71 2.34 6.47 -7.19
CA SER A 71 2.38 7.78 -7.84
C SER A 71 3.44 7.87 -8.93
N ASP A 72 4.60 7.26 -8.72
CA ASP A 72 5.69 7.21 -9.72
C ASP A 72 5.28 6.38 -10.96
N VAL A 73 4.70 5.19 -10.73
CA VAL A 73 4.20 4.34 -11.82
C VAL A 73 3.10 5.04 -12.62
N ARG A 74 2.17 5.72 -11.94
CA ARG A 74 1.11 6.51 -12.57
C ARG A 74 1.69 7.63 -13.44
N THR A 75 2.68 8.34 -12.92
CA THR A 75 3.39 9.39 -13.67
C THR A 75 4.05 8.83 -14.91
N ASN A 76 4.78 7.72 -14.78
CA ASN A 76 5.44 7.06 -15.91
C ASN A 76 4.43 6.58 -16.97
N HIS A 77 3.37 5.88 -16.55
CA HIS A 77 2.30 5.41 -17.42
C HIS A 77 1.71 6.55 -18.25
N ASN A 78 1.33 7.66 -17.58
CA ASN A 78 0.69 8.79 -18.24
C ASN A 78 1.63 9.53 -19.19
N ASN A 79 2.93 9.59 -18.87
CA ASN A 79 3.94 10.15 -19.76
C ASN A 79 4.11 9.30 -21.04
N ILE A 80 4.16 7.97 -20.90
CA ILE A 80 4.24 7.05 -22.05
C ILE A 80 2.99 7.18 -22.92
N ALA A 81 1.80 7.16 -22.30
CA ALA A 81 0.54 7.30 -23.03
C ALA A 81 0.47 8.62 -23.82
N ALA A 82 0.84 9.74 -23.18
CA ALA A 82 0.90 11.04 -23.83
C ALA A 82 1.93 11.10 -24.99
N ALA A 83 3.12 10.53 -24.81
CA ALA A 83 4.18 10.54 -25.82
C ALA A 83 3.85 9.66 -27.04
N THR A 84 3.03 8.63 -26.85
CA THR A 84 2.70 7.62 -27.88
C THR A 84 1.33 7.85 -28.52
N GLY A 85 0.56 8.82 -28.02
CA GLY A 85 -0.78 9.14 -28.52
C GLY A 85 -1.87 8.18 -28.02
N GLU A 86 -1.54 7.30 -27.07
CA GLU A 86 -2.50 6.43 -26.41
C GLU A 86 -3.37 7.26 -25.42
N GLY A 87 -4.68 7.01 -25.43
CA GLY A 87 -5.64 7.71 -24.56
C GLY A 87 -5.74 7.12 -23.15
N ASP A 88 -5.15 5.95 -22.91
CA ASP A 88 -5.25 5.23 -21.64
C ASP A 88 -4.37 5.91 -20.57
N ARG A 89 -5.00 6.40 -19.50
CA ARG A 89 -4.35 7.12 -18.40
C ARG A 89 -4.94 6.65 -17.07
N ILE A 90 -4.08 6.62 -16.06
CA ILE A 90 -4.42 6.22 -14.68
C ILE A 90 -4.15 7.33 -13.67
#